data_AF-A0A182T612-F1
#
_entry.id   AF-A0A182T612-F1
#
_cell.length_a   1.000
_cell.length_b   1.000
_cell.length_c   1.000
_cell.angle_alpha   90.00
_cell.angle_beta   90.00
_cell.angle_gamma   90.00
#
_symmetry.space_group_name_H-M   'P 1'
#
loop_
_entity.id
_entity.type
_entity.pdbx_description
1 polymer ?
#
loop_
_entity_poly.entity_id
_entity_poly.type
_entity_poly.pdbx_seq_one_letter_code
_entity_poly.pdbx_strand_id
1 'polypeptide(L)'
;MKQHSPHPDLLQVEPFDAIIDEEMEPGDILYIPPGFPHEGYSLENSLNYSVGFRAPNGRELVSGFADYVLARDLGSQRYSDPDITLRDRPANVLPQEVDALRQMILDLVKQPEHFQGWFGEFISQSRHELDIAPPEPPYQAGEIYELLQQGEALQRLGGLRVLRIGEQCFVNGELIDTKQLQAADALCQHFSVDATLLGEAMDDPSFLALLTTLVNSGYWYFND
;
A
#
# COMPACT_ATOMS: atom_id res chain seq x y z
N MET A 1 -5.23 27.19 -10.53
CA MET A 1 -4.49 28.42 -10.20
C MET A 1 -3.13 28.37 -10.86
N LYS A 2 -2.55 29.53 -11.23
CA LYS A 2 -1.16 29.57 -11.70
C LYS A 2 -0.23 29.27 -10.51
N GLN A 3 0.71 28.37 -10.72
CA GLN A 3 1.72 28.03 -9.70
C GLN A 3 2.74 29.17 -9.64
N HIS A 4 2.97 29.71 -8.45
CA HIS A 4 4.01 30.69 -8.17
C HIS A 4 5.04 30.00 -7.28
N SER A 5 6.28 29.83 -7.75
CA SER A 5 7.33 29.15 -6.98
C SER A 5 8.47 30.13 -6.68
N PRO A 6 8.41 30.89 -5.56
CA PRO A 6 9.50 31.77 -5.15
C PRO A 6 10.71 30.99 -4.62
N HIS A 7 10.55 29.71 -4.28
CA HIS A 7 11.62 28.77 -3.97
C HIS A 7 11.36 27.43 -4.67
N PRO A 8 12.37 26.75 -5.26
CA PRO A 8 12.18 25.50 -6.00
C PRO A 8 11.57 24.37 -5.18
N ASP A 9 11.85 24.34 -3.87
CA ASP A 9 11.34 23.31 -2.95
C ASP A 9 9.99 23.67 -2.31
N LEU A 10 9.42 24.83 -2.64
CA LEU A 10 8.18 25.30 -2.04
C LEU A 10 7.11 25.51 -3.12
N LEU A 11 6.03 24.74 -3.00
CA LEU A 11 4.85 24.90 -3.84
C LEU A 11 3.95 25.98 -3.25
N GLN A 12 3.82 27.11 -3.93
CA GLN A 12 2.87 28.17 -3.57
C GLN A 12 1.91 28.47 -4.73
N VAL A 13 0.84 29.16 -4.38
CA VAL A 13 -0.14 29.73 -5.30
C VAL A 13 -0.18 31.24 -5.13
N GLU A 14 -0.80 31.93 -6.09
CA GLU A 14 -1.13 33.35 -5.94
C GLU A 14 -2.12 33.55 -4.77
N PRO A 15 -2.16 34.75 -4.15
CA PRO A 15 -3.17 35.10 -3.15
C PRO A 15 -4.60 34.82 -3.64
N PHE A 16 -5.49 34.45 -2.73
CA PHE A 16 -6.86 34.04 -3.04
C PHE A 16 -7.85 34.66 -2.06
N ASP A 17 -9.07 34.89 -2.52
CA ASP A 17 -10.17 35.30 -1.64
C ASP A 17 -10.65 34.08 -0.84
N ALA A 18 -10.48 34.13 0.48
CA ALA A 18 -10.82 33.03 1.37
C ALA A 18 -12.34 32.83 1.44
N ILE A 19 -12.76 31.56 1.34
CA ILE A 19 -14.15 31.15 1.59
C ILE A 19 -14.38 30.70 3.04
N ILE A 20 -13.29 30.46 3.77
CA ILE A 20 -13.21 30.15 5.21
C ILE A 20 -12.03 30.95 5.74
N ASP A 21 -12.29 31.81 6.73
CA ASP A 21 -11.30 32.65 7.41
C ASP A 21 -11.69 32.66 8.90
N GLU A 22 -11.07 31.76 9.67
CA GLU A 22 -11.48 31.43 11.04
C GLU A 22 -10.25 31.23 11.94
N GLU A 23 -10.38 31.61 13.21
CA GLU A 23 -9.40 31.30 14.25
C GLU A 23 -9.72 29.94 14.85
N MET A 24 -8.73 29.03 14.89
CA MET A 24 -8.93 27.67 15.38
C MET A 24 -8.57 27.53 16.86
N GLU A 25 -9.45 26.89 17.63
CA GLU A 25 -9.23 26.56 19.04
C GLU A 25 -8.78 25.10 19.24
N PRO A 26 -8.20 24.75 20.40
CA PRO A 26 -7.80 23.38 20.71
C PRO A 26 -8.97 22.40 20.62
N GLY A 27 -8.90 21.47 19.67
CA GLY A 27 -9.91 20.44 19.43
C GLY A 27 -10.69 20.65 18.13
N ASP A 28 -10.58 21.83 17.51
CA ASP A 28 -11.20 22.09 16.21
C ASP A 28 -10.48 21.32 15.09
N ILE A 29 -11.25 20.97 14.04
CA ILE A 29 -10.76 20.19 12.91
C ILE A 29 -11.19 20.88 11.61
N LEU A 30 -10.21 21.22 10.77
CA LEU A 30 -10.45 21.72 9.42
C LEU A 30 -10.18 20.61 8.40
N TYR A 31 -11.21 20.23 7.64
CA TYR A 31 -11.08 19.31 6.52
C TYR A 31 -10.90 20.09 5.21
N ILE A 32 -9.82 19.78 4.49
CA ILE A 32 -9.48 20.44 3.22
C ILE A 32 -9.43 19.39 2.11
N PRO A 33 -10.37 19.40 1.14
CA PRO A 33 -10.30 18.51 -0.01
C PRO A 33 -9.10 18.84 -0.92
N PRO A 34 -8.64 17.87 -1.75
CA PRO A 34 -7.60 18.14 -2.74
C PRO A 34 -7.97 19.29 -3.69
N GLY A 35 -7.01 20.17 -3.96
CA GLY A 35 -7.16 21.28 -4.91
C GLY A 35 -7.66 22.60 -4.32
N PHE A 36 -7.93 22.66 -3.01
CA PHE A 36 -8.30 23.89 -2.32
C PHE A 36 -7.06 24.60 -1.76
N PRO A 37 -6.76 25.84 -2.19
CA PRO A 37 -5.68 26.60 -1.61
C PRO A 37 -6.02 26.94 -0.15
N HIS A 38 -5.02 26.88 0.72
CA HIS A 38 -5.18 27.21 2.12
C HIS A 38 -3.89 27.86 2.64
N GLU A 39 -4.05 28.72 3.63
CA GLU A 39 -2.98 29.42 4.32
C GLU A 39 -3.32 29.42 5.81
N GLY A 40 -2.33 29.20 6.66
CA GLY A 40 -2.50 29.20 8.11
C GLY A 40 -1.23 29.73 8.77
N TYR A 41 -1.42 30.61 9.75
CA TYR A 41 -0.35 31.18 10.57
C TYR A 41 -0.79 31.16 12.04
N SER A 42 0.19 31.11 12.95
CA SER A 42 -0.10 31.01 14.38
C SER A 42 -0.27 32.39 15.00
N LEU A 43 -1.34 32.59 15.78
CA LEU A 43 -1.55 33.79 16.60
C LEU A 43 -0.78 33.73 17.92
N GLU A 44 -0.66 32.52 18.47
CA GLU A 44 0.10 32.18 19.68
C GLU A 44 1.00 30.96 19.41
N ASN A 45 1.66 30.42 20.44
CA ASN A 45 2.40 29.17 20.28
C ASN A 45 1.42 28.01 20.06
N SER A 46 1.45 27.40 18.88
CA SER A 46 0.46 26.40 18.46
C SER A 46 1.10 25.11 17.93
N LEU A 47 0.36 24.01 18.03
CA LEU A 47 0.68 22.71 17.41
C LEU A 47 -0.48 22.31 16.50
N ASN A 48 -0.16 21.80 15.31
CA ASN A 48 -1.13 21.31 14.34
C ASN A 48 -0.83 19.85 13.98
N TYR A 49 -1.87 19.02 13.91
CA TYR A 49 -1.78 17.61 13.53
C TYR A 49 -2.49 17.39 12.20
N SER A 50 -1.72 17.35 11.11
CA SER A 50 -2.26 17.13 9.77
C SER A 50 -2.39 15.64 9.45
N VAL A 51 -3.62 15.12 9.50
CA VAL A 51 -3.92 13.74 9.09
C VAL A 51 -4.06 13.68 7.57
N GLY A 52 -2.97 13.36 6.88
CA GLY A 52 -2.90 13.29 5.42
C GLY A 52 -3.55 12.02 4.83
N PHE A 53 -4.19 12.18 3.68
CA PHE A 53 -4.68 11.07 2.84
C PHE A 53 -3.79 10.88 1.61
N ARG A 54 -3.77 9.67 1.05
CA ARG A 54 -3.04 9.37 -0.20
C ARG A 54 -3.97 8.73 -1.22
N ALA A 55 -3.79 9.12 -2.49
CA ALA A 55 -4.42 8.49 -3.64
C ALA A 55 -3.37 8.35 -4.76
N PRO A 56 -3.22 7.17 -5.38
CA PRO A 56 -2.29 7.00 -6.48
C PRO A 56 -2.81 7.69 -7.73
N ASN A 57 -1.91 8.25 -8.54
CA ASN A 57 -2.22 8.75 -9.88
C ASN A 57 -1.96 7.68 -10.95
N GLY A 58 -2.49 7.90 -12.17
CA GLY A 58 -2.38 6.94 -13.26
C GLY A 58 -0.93 6.59 -13.66
N ARG A 59 0.01 7.52 -13.52
CA ARG A 59 1.43 7.27 -13.81
C ARG A 59 2.05 6.33 -12.79
N GLU A 60 1.75 6.52 -11.51
CA GLU A 60 2.21 5.61 -10.44
C GLU A 60 1.65 4.20 -10.63
N LEU A 61 0.37 4.08 -10.99
CA LEU A 61 -0.27 2.79 -11.24
C LEU A 61 0.36 2.04 -12.42
N VAL A 62 0.54 2.72 -13.57
CA VAL A 62 1.13 2.10 -14.77
C VAL A 62 2.58 1.70 -14.52
N SER A 63 3.38 2.57 -13.91
CA SER A 63 4.79 2.28 -13.61
C SER A 63 4.91 1.09 -12.66
N GLY A 64 4.20 1.14 -11.53
CA GLY A 64 4.27 0.08 -10.53
C GLY A 64 3.82 -1.27 -11.07
N PHE A 65 2.76 -1.31 -11.88
CA PHE A 65 2.29 -2.57 -12.47
C PHE A 65 3.28 -3.11 -13.52
N ALA A 66 3.91 -2.24 -14.30
CA ALA A 66 4.94 -2.63 -15.25
C ALA A 66 6.15 -3.28 -14.54
N ASP A 67 6.61 -2.68 -13.44
CA ASP A 67 7.72 -3.24 -12.64
C ASP A 67 7.37 -4.62 -12.07
N TYR A 68 6.13 -4.80 -11.60
CA TYR A 68 5.62 -6.09 -11.12
C TYR A 68 5.58 -7.16 -12.21
N VAL A 69 5.11 -6.79 -13.41
CA VAL A 69 5.06 -7.67 -14.59
C VAL A 69 6.47 -8.11 -14.98
N LEU A 70 7.43 -7.18 -14.99
CA LEU A 70 8.83 -7.47 -15.30
C LEU A 70 9.48 -8.39 -14.26
N ALA A 71 9.28 -8.10 -12.97
CA ALA A 71 9.88 -8.88 -11.89
C ALA A 71 9.39 -10.34 -11.83
N ARG A 72 8.22 -10.64 -12.43
CA ARG A 72 7.58 -11.96 -12.42
C ARG A 72 7.52 -12.62 -13.81
N ASP A 73 8.23 -12.07 -14.80
CA ASP A 73 8.27 -12.57 -16.18
C ASP A 73 6.85 -12.78 -16.79
N LEU A 74 5.90 -11.92 -16.45
CA LEU A 74 4.52 -11.99 -16.94
C LEU A 74 4.39 -11.35 -18.34
N GLY A 75 3.30 -11.66 -19.04
CA GLY A 75 3.00 -11.03 -20.33
C GLY A 75 3.89 -11.49 -21.50
N SER A 76 4.41 -12.73 -21.43
CA SER A 76 5.32 -13.30 -22.44
C SER A 76 4.67 -13.67 -23.79
N GLN A 77 3.35 -13.54 -23.91
CA GLN A 77 2.62 -13.80 -25.15
C GLN A 77 3.07 -12.83 -26.24
N ARG A 78 3.50 -13.37 -27.39
CA ARG A 78 3.89 -12.57 -28.55
C ARG A 78 2.66 -12.22 -29.40
N TYR A 79 2.69 -11.04 -29.99
CA TYR A 79 1.75 -10.67 -31.05
C TYR A 79 1.84 -11.68 -32.21
N SER A 80 0.68 -12.06 -32.75
CA SER A 80 0.56 -12.98 -33.89
C SER A 80 -0.56 -12.52 -34.80
N ASP A 81 -0.32 -12.58 -36.11
CA ASP A 81 -1.16 -12.04 -37.17
C ASP A 81 -1.34 -13.02 -38.36
N PRO A 82 -1.86 -14.24 -38.12
CA PRO A 82 -2.06 -15.23 -39.18
C PRO A 82 -3.01 -14.73 -40.29
N ASP A 83 -3.94 -13.83 -39.94
CA ASP A 83 -4.93 -13.24 -40.84
C ASP A 83 -4.54 -11.83 -41.33
N ILE A 84 -3.23 -11.54 -41.41
CA ILE A 84 -2.73 -10.24 -41.84
C ILE A 84 -3.33 -9.83 -43.20
N THR A 85 -3.87 -8.62 -43.26
CA THR A 85 -4.51 -8.10 -44.47
C THR A 85 -3.49 -7.39 -45.37
N LEU A 86 -3.67 -7.55 -46.69
CA LEU A 86 -2.86 -6.85 -47.68
C LEU A 86 -3.13 -5.35 -47.60
N ARG A 87 -2.08 -4.53 -47.69
CA ARG A 87 -2.17 -3.07 -47.54
C ARG A 87 -1.57 -2.34 -48.73
N ASP A 88 -2.21 -1.26 -49.14
CA ASP A 88 -1.79 -0.46 -50.29
C ASP A 88 -0.48 0.30 -50.05
N ARG A 89 -0.22 0.69 -48.79
CA ARG A 89 1.01 1.39 -48.38
C ARG A 89 1.76 0.54 -47.35
N PRO A 90 2.96 0.03 -47.68
CA PRO A 90 3.73 -0.83 -46.75
C PRO A 90 4.07 -0.19 -45.41
N ALA A 91 4.15 1.15 -45.35
CA ALA A 91 4.44 1.89 -44.12
C ALA A 91 3.22 2.05 -43.19
N ASN A 92 2.02 1.65 -43.61
CA ASN A 92 0.83 1.78 -42.77
C ASN A 92 0.83 0.69 -41.69
N VAL A 93 0.59 1.10 -40.44
CA VAL A 93 0.06 0.22 -39.39
C VAL A 93 -1.45 0.43 -39.36
N LEU A 94 -2.20 -0.62 -39.60
CA LEU A 94 -3.65 -0.58 -39.69
C LEU A 94 -4.26 -0.46 -38.28
N PRO A 95 -5.43 0.21 -38.12
CA PRO A 95 -6.05 0.40 -36.81
C PRO A 95 -6.22 -0.89 -36.00
N GLN A 96 -6.62 -1.98 -36.66
CA GLN A 96 -6.79 -3.29 -36.02
C GLN A 96 -5.50 -3.86 -35.42
N GLU A 97 -4.33 -3.54 -35.98
CA GLU A 97 -3.03 -4.00 -35.45
C GLU A 97 -2.68 -3.24 -34.17
N VAL A 98 -2.94 -1.92 -34.15
CA VAL A 98 -2.78 -1.07 -32.96
C VAL A 98 -3.75 -1.51 -31.86
N ASP A 99 -5.00 -1.80 -32.22
CA ASP A 99 -6.01 -2.25 -31.26
C ASP A 99 -5.69 -3.64 -30.70
N ALA A 100 -5.16 -4.57 -31.52
CA ALA A 100 -4.70 -5.87 -31.05
C ALA A 100 -3.55 -5.74 -30.03
N LEU A 101 -2.55 -4.90 -30.30
CA LEU A 101 -1.46 -4.62 -29.36
C LEU A 101 -1.96 -3.94 -28.08
N ARG A 102 -2.90 -2.99 -28.18
CA ARG A 102 -3.54 -2.38 -27.01
C ARG A 102 -4.29 -3.43 -26.20
N GLN A 103 -4.99 -4.35 -26.86
CA GLN A 103 -5.75 -5.39 -26.20
C GLN A 103 -4.84 -6.37 -25.45
N MET A 104 -3.65 -6.69 -25.97
CA MET A 104 -2.65 -7.49 -25.23
C MET A 104 -2.27 -6.86 -23.89
N ILE A 105 -2.09 -5.54 -23.85
CA ILE A 105 -1.81 -4.80 -22.59
C ILE A 105 -3.03 -4.89 -21.67
N LEU A 106 -4.23 -4.65 -22.20
CA LEU A 106 -5.46 -4.70 -21.40
C LEU A 106 -5.75 -6.09 -20.85
N ASP A 107 -5.48 -7.15 -21.61
CA ASP A 107 -5.69 -8.53 -21.19
C ASP A 107 -4.79 -8.93 -20.04
N LEU A 108 -3.56 -8.41 -20.01
CA LEU A 108 -2.67 -8.57 -18.85
C LEU A 108 -3.22 -7.84 -17.62
N VAL A 109 -3.68 -6.60 -17.77
CA VAL A 109 -4.28 -5.81 -16.67
C VAL A 109 -5.57 -6.45 -16.14
N LYS A 110 -6.35 -7.11 -17.02
CA LYS A 110 -7.62 -7.75 -16.68
C LYS A 110 -7.48 -9.06 -15.91
N GLN A 111 -6.27 -9.62 -15.78
CA GLN A 111 -6.04 -10.84 -14.99
C GLN A 111 -6.12 -10.52 -13.48
N PRO A 112 -7.20 -10.91 -12.78
CA PRO A 112 -7.50 -10.38 -11.45
C PRO A 112 -6.43 -10.77 -10.43
N GLU A 113 -5.98 -12.01 -10.45
CA GLU A 113 -4.90 -12.55 -9.61
C GLU A 113 -3.61 -11.70 -9.68
N HIS A 114 -3.18 -11.30 -10.88
CA HIS A 114 -1.98 -10.48 -11.04
C HIS A 114 -2.21 -9.04 -10.59
N PHE A 115 -3.34 -8.45 -10.97
CA PHE A 115 -3.62 -7.06 -10.64
C PHE A 115 -3.88 -6.86 -9.14
N GLN A 116 -4.61 -7.78 -8.50
CA GLN A 116 -4.86 -7.74 -7.06
C GLN A 116 -3.59 -8.01 -6.25
N GLY A 117 -2.79 -9.01 -6.64
CA GLY A 117 -1.50 -9.30 -6.02
C GLY A 117 -0.56 -8.10 -6.07
N TRP A 118 -0.36 -7.53 -7.26
CA TRP A 118 0.41 -6.30 -7.43
C TRP A 118 -0.14 -5.16 -6.59
N PHE A 119 -1.44 -4.89 -6.66
CA PHE A 119 -2.01 -3.73 -6.00
C PHE A 119 -1.85 -3.83 -4.48
N GLY A 120 -1.98 -5.04 -3.92
CA GLY A 120 -1.72 -5.34 -2.51
C GLY A 120 -0.30 -5.00 -2.09
N GLU A 121 0.69 -5.47 -2.85
CA GLU A 121 2.11 -5.15 -2.63
C GLU A 121 2.35 -3.63 -2.74
N PHE A 122 1.81 -2.97 -3.78
CA PHE A 122 2.00 -1.55 -4.00
C PHE A 122 1.38 -0.66 -2.92
N ILE A 123 0.14 -0.93 -2.51
CA ILE A 123 -0.63 -0.02 -1.64
C ILE A 123 -0.38 -0.25 -0.15
N SER A 124 0.16 -1.41 0.23
CA SER A 124 0.59 -1.73 1.60
C SER A 124 1.97 -1.18 1.95
N GLN A 125 2.76 -0.69 1.00
CA GLN A 125 4.02 0.00 1.32
C GLN A 125 3.78 1.38 1.95
N SER A 126 4.55 1.70 2.99
CA SER A 126 4.59 3.06 3.55
C SER A 126 5.28 4.04 2.60
N ARG A 127 4.90 5.33 2.64
CA ARG A 127 5.59 6.41 1.91
C ARG A 127 6.69 7.09 2.74
N HIS A 128 6.68 6.83 4.04
CA HIS A 128 7.66 7.34 4.99
C HIS A 128 8.42 6.17 5.59
N GLU A 129 9.66 6.42 5.95
CA GLU A 129 10.49 5.45 6.66
C GLU A 129 9.78 5.00 7.95
N LEU A 130 9.82 3.69 8.19
CA LEU A 130 9.24 3.06 9.37
C LEU A 130 10.34 2.84 10.40
N ASP A 131 10.00 2.90 11.68
CA ASP A 131 10.92 2.61 12.78
C ASP A 131 11.08 1.09 12.98
N ILE A 132 11.63 0.44 11.96
CA ILE A 132 11.80 -1.02 11.94
C ILE A 132 13.00 -1.39 12.80
N ALA A 133 12.74 -2.04 13.93
CA ALA A 133 13.76 -2.56 14.83
C ALA A 133 13.58 -4.08 14.99
N PRO A 134 14.29 -4.89 14.18
CA PRO A 134 14.33 -6.34 14.35
C PRO A 134 14.79 -6.70 15.77
N PRO A 135 14.13 -7.65 16.45
CA PRO A 135 14.53 -8.10 17.77
C PRO A 135 15.88 -8.81 17.76
N GLU A 136 16.69 -8.56 18.78
CA GLU A 136 18.00 -9.17 18.98
C GLU A 136 18.08 -9.77 20.40
N PRO A 137 18.17 -11.11 20.56
CA PRO A 137 18.22 -12.11 19.50
C PRO A 137 16.87 -12.29 18.78
N PRO A 138 16.88 -12.83 17.53
CA PRO A 138 15.65 -13.18 16.83
C PRO A 138 14.83 -14.24 17.60
N TYR A 139 13.52 -14.04 17.66
CA TYR A 139 12.60 -14.99 18.28
C TYR A 139 12.57 -16.31 17.52
N GLN A 140 12.42 -17.40 18.27
CA GLN A 140 12.00 -18.70 17.79
C GLN A 140 10.48 -18.84 17.85
N ALA A 141 9.91 -19.68 16.98
CA ALA A 141 8.46 -19.90 16.93
C ALA A 141 7.87 -20.39 18.26
N GLY A 142 8.62 -21.20 19.00
CA GLY A 142 8.21 -21.67 20.33
C GLY A 142 8.11 -20.54 21.36
N GLU A 143 9.01 -19.57 21.31
CA GLU A 143 9.00 -18.41 22.22
C GLU A 143 7.78 -17.52 21.97
N ILE A 144 7.47 -17.25 20.69
CA ILE A 144 6.27 -16.48 20.31
C ILE A 144 4.99 -17.19 20.76
N TYR A 145 4.91 -18.51 20.54
CA TYR A 145 3.78 -19.30 20.99
C TYR A 145 3.62 -19.24 22.52
N GLU A 146 4.71 -19.41 23.27
CA GLU A 146 4.69 -19.33 24.74
C GLU A 146 4.25 -17.96 25.25
N LEU A 147 4.75 -16.86 24.68
CA LEU A 147 4.36 -15.50 25.05
C LEU A 147 2.87 -15.25 24.82
N LEU A 148 2.36 -15.61 23.63
CA LEU A 148 0.93 -15.48 23.32
C LEU A 148 0.06 -16.31 24.26
N GLN A 149 0.48 -17.53 24.60
CA GLN A 149 -0.24 -18.40 25.56
C GLN A 149 -0.21 -17.86 27.00
N GLN A 150 0.83 -17.10 27.35
CA GLN A 150 0.91 -16.40 28.65
C GLN A 150 0.00 -15.16 28.74
N GLY A 151 -0.65 -14.79 27.63
CA GLY A 151 -1.56 -13.65 27.54
C GLY A 151 -0.92 -12.37 27.00
N GLU A 152 0.34 -12.43 26.56
CA GLU A 152 0.98 -11.31 25.87
C GLU A 152 0.31 -11.07 24.51
N ALA A 153 0.34 -9.83 24.04
CA ALA A 153 -0.25 -9.44 22.78
C ALA A 153 0.78 -8.78 21.86
N LEU A 154 0.72 -9.15 20.58
CA LEU A 154 1.52 -8.53 19.53
C LEU A 154 0.96 -7.17 19.16
N GLN A 155 1.80 -6.14 19.27
CA GLN A 155 1.52 -4.79 18.78
C GLN A 155 2.09 -4.61 17.39
N ARG A 156 1.29 -4.03 16.50
CA ARG A 156 1.73 -3.62 15.17
C ARG A 156 2.63 -2.40 15.26
N LEU A 157 3.69 -2.35 14.45
CA LEU A 157 4.51 -1.15 14.32
C LEU A 157 3.70 0.06 13.85
N GLY A 158 3.93 1.22 14.47
CA GLY A 158 3.31 2.48 14.09
C GLY A 158 3.61 2.87 12.64
N GLY A 159 2.58 3.23 11.87
CA GLY A 159 2.72 3.58 10.45
C GLY A 159 2.78 2.37 9.50
N LEU A 160 2.93 1.15 10.01
CA LEU A 160 2.89 -0.07 9.21
C LEU A 160 1.49 -0.27 8.62
N ARG A 161 1.41 -0.45 7.31
CA ARG A 161 0.13 -0.66 6.62
C ARG A 161 -0.09 -2.14 6.39
N VAL A 162 -1.22 -2.63 6.90
CA VAL A 162 -1.70 -3.99 6.70
C VAL A 162 -3.08 -3.89 6.06
N LEU A 163 -3.26 -4.53 4.91
CA LEU A 163 -4.43 -4.35 4.05
C LEU A 163 -4.91 -5.70 3.54
N ARG A 164 -6.23 -5.82 3.34
CA ARG A 164 -6.84 -7.00 2.74
C ARG A 164 -7.46 -6.66 1.39
N ILE A 165 -7.18 -7.47 0.38
CA ILE A 165 -7.79 -7.41 -0.96
C ILE A 165 -8.35 -8.78 -1.28
N GLY A 166 -9.68 -8.88 -1.39
CA GLY A 166 -10.34 -10.18 -1.47
C GLY A 166 -10.06 -11.02 -0.22
N GLU A 167 -9.43 -12.16 -0.39
CA GLU A 167 -9.01 -13.05 0.71
C GLU A 167 -7.53 -12.90 1.09
N GLN A 168 -6.76 -12.12 0.32
CA GLN A 168 -5.33 -11.95 0.53
C GLN A 168 -5.02 -10.76 1.43
N CYS A 169 -4.10 -10.95 2.36
CA CYS A 169 -3.64 -9.94 3.30
C CYS A 169 -2.20 -9.54 2.96
N PHE A 170 -1.90 -8.25 3.00
CA PHE A 170 -0.59 -7.70 2.65
C PHE A 170 -0.08 -6.80 3.76
N VAL A 171 1.20 -6.88 4.06
CA VAL A 171 1.89 -6.03 5.02
C VAL A 171 3.15 -5.47 4.39
N ASN A 172 3.29 -4.14 4.38
CA ASN A 172 4.50 -3.45 3.93
C ASN A 172 5.07 -3.90 2.58
N GLY A 173 4.21 -4.28 1.63
CA GLY A 173 4.64 -4.77 0.32
C GLY A 173 4.77 -6.27 0.18
N GLU A 174 4.50 -7.03 1.24
CA GLU A 174 4.61 -8.49 1.27
C GLU A 174 3.24 -9.14 1.42
N LEU A 175 3.03 -10.29 0.78
CA LEU A 175 1.84 -11.12 0.97
C LEU A 175 1.98 -11.92 2.27
N ILE A 176 0.96 -11.88 3.13
CA ILE A 176 0.81 -12.78 4.28
C ILE A 176 0.28 -14.12 3.74
N ASP A 177 1.18 -14.96 3.23
CA ASP A 177 0.85 -16.23 2.59
C ASP A 177 0.53 -17.32 3.63
N THR A 178 -0.76 -17.52 3.91
CA THR A 178 -1.22 -18.55 4.85
C THR A 178 -2.61 -19.07 4.49
N LYS A 179 -2.88 -20.31 4.90
CA LYS A 179 -4.22 -20.91 4.86
C LYS A 179 -5.09 -20.47 6.04
N GLN A 180 -4.50 -19.87 7.08
CA GLN A 180 -5.19 -19.39 8.27
C GLN A 180 -5.78 -17.99 8.04
N LEU A 181 -6.77 -17.91 7.15
CA LEU A 181 -7.31 -16.63 6.66
C LEU A 181 -7.91 -15.76 7.78
N GLN A 182 -8.52 -16.38 8.80
CA GLN A 182 -9.09 -15.64 9.94
C GLN A 182 -8.00 -14.98 10.79
N ALA A 183 -6.87 -15.67 11.00
CA ALA A 183 -5.74 -15.13 11.75
C ALA A 183 -5.01 -14.02 10.95
N ALA A 184 -4.85 -14.19 9.63
CA ALA A 184 -4.34 -13.13 8.76
C ALA A 184 -5.26 -11.88 8.74
N ASP A 185 -6.58 -12.10 8.75
CA ASP A 185 -7.57 -11.02 8.84
C ASP A 185 -7.52 -10.31 10.20
N ALA A 186 -7.30 -11.04 11.30
CA ALA A 186 -7.08 -10.46 12.62
C ALA A 186 -5.83 -9.55 12.64
N LEU A 187 -4.72 -10.02 12.03
CA LEU A 187 -3.51 -9.20 11.83
C LEU A 187 -3.77 -7.94 10.98
N CYS A 188 -4.76 -7.95 10.08
CA CYS A 188 -5.15 -6.78 9.29
C CYS A 188 -6.00 -5.79 10.09
N GLN A 189 -6.99 -6.30 10.82
CA GLN A 189 -8.02 -5.49 11.48
C GLN A 189 -7.53 -4.85 12.78
N HIS A 190 -6.73 -5.57 13.55
CA HIS A 190 -6.38 -5.18 14.90
C HIS A 190 -4.93 -4.69 15.01
N PHE A 191 -4.74 -3.59 15.73
CA PHE A 191 -3.40 -3.07 16.03
C PHE A 191 -2.70 -3.90 17.10
N SER A 192 -3.47 -4.47 18.03
CA SER A 192 -3.03 -5.42 19.06
C SER A 192 -3.69 -6.76 18.82
N VAL A 193 -2.92 -7.84 18.73
CA VAL A 193 -3.40 -9.19 18.44
C VAL A 193 -2.91 -10.17 19.50
N ASP A 194 -3.84 -10.86 20.16
CA ASP A 194 -3.56 -11.86 21.18
C ASP A 194 -3.83 -13.29 20.68
N ALA A 195 -3.56 -14.29 21.52
CA ALA A 195 -3.84 -15.69 21.24
C ALA A 195 -5.31 -15.96 20.89
N THR A 196 -6.25 -15.23 21.50
CA THR A 196 -7.69 -15.44 21.29
C THR A 196 -8.09 -15.04 19.87
N LEU A 197 -7.54 -13.93 19.37
CA LEU A 197 -7.78 -13.45 18.01
C LEU A 197 -7.13 -14.36 16.94
N LEU A 198 -6.01 -15.00 17.25
CA LEU A 198 -5.34 -15.93 16.35
C LEU A 198 -5.98 -17.33 16.34
N GLY A 199 -6.59 -17.74 17.45
CA GLY A 199 -7.34 -19.00 17.56
C GLY A 199 -6.49 -20.24 17.24
N GLU A 200 -7.09 -21.21 16.55
CA GLU A 200 -6.44 -22.49 16.18
C GLU A 200 -5.24 -22.31 15.23
N ALA A 201 -5.07 -21.13 14.63
CA ALA A 201 -3.90 -20.85 13.79
C ALA A 201 -2.58 -20.92 14.58
N MET A 202 -2.62 -20.71 15.90
CA MET A 202 -1.43 -20.87 16.74
C MET A 202 -0.92 -22.30 16.81
N ASP A 203 -1.75 -23.30 16.55
CA ASP A 203 -1.34 -24.70 16.54
C ASP A 203 -0.79 -25.15 15.16
N ASP A 204 -0.87 -24.28 14.14
CA ASP A 204 -0.32 -24.51 12.81
C ASP A 204 1.16 -24.06 12.75
N PRO A 205 2.12 -25.00 12.61
CA PRO A 205 3.54 -24.66 12.55
C PRO A 205 3.91 -23.74 11.39
N SER A 206 3.19 -23.81 10.27
CA SER A 206 3.42 -22.93 9.13
C SER A 206 2.98 -21.50 9.42
N PHE A 207 1.86 -21.32 10.13
CA PHE A 207 1.41 -20.00 10.55
C PHE A 207 2.33 -19.40 11.62
N LEU A 208 2.75 -20.20 12.62
CA LEU A 208 3.72 -19.73 13.62
C LEU A 208 5.05 -19.33 12.99
N ALA A 209 5.55 -20.07 12.00
CA ALA A 209 6.77 -19.71 11.29
C ALA A 209 6.61 -18.37 10.54
N LEU A 210 5.48 -18.16 9.86
CA LEU A 210 5.16 -16.88 9.21
C LEU A 210 5.10 -15.74 10.24
N LEU A 211 4.36 -15.93 11.34
CA LEU A 211 4.25 -14.93 12.40
C LEU A 211 5.63 -14.60 12.99
N THR A 212 6.49 -15.60 13.15
CA THR A 212 7.88 -15.43 13.59
C THR A 212 8.69 -14.59 12.62
N THR A 213 8.54 -14.81 11.32
CA THR A 213 9.17 -13.96 10.31
C THR A 213 8.68 -12.51 10.42
N LEU A 214 7.37 -12.30 10.57
CA LEU A 214 6.80 -10.95 10.70
C LEU A 214 7.31 -10.21 11.94
N VAL A 215 7.39 -10.89 13.09
CA VAL A 215 7.96 -10.34 14.34
C VAL A 215 9.45 -10.05 14.18
N ASN A 216 10.21 -10.99 13.61
CA ASN A 216 11.65 -10.81 13.40
C ASN A 216 11.98 -9.77 12.33
N SER A 217 11.05 -9.45 11.43
CA SER A 217 11.14 -8.30 10.53
C SER A 217 10.85 -6.96 11.22
N GLY A 218 10.50 -6.95 12.51
CA GLY A 218 10.14 -5.76 13.28
C GLY A 218 8.76 -5.18 12.95
N TYR A 219 7.90 -5.95 12.26
CA TYR A 219 6.56 -5.49 11.88
C TYR A 219 5.56 -5.59 13.04
N TRP A 220 5.77 -6.57 13.92
CA TRP A 220 5.07 -6.70 15.19
C TRP A 220 6.07 -6.92 16.33
N TYR A 221 5.70 -6.51 17.53
CA TYR A 221 6.51 -6.64 18.73
C TYR A 221 5.62 -6.95 19.94
N PHE A 222 6.17 -7.54 21.00
CA PHE A 222 5.48 -7.67 22.29
C PHE A 222 5.72 -6.41 23.11
N ASN A 223 4.73 -5.94 23.87
CA ASN A 223 4.94 -4.84 24.81
C ASN A 223 5.80 -5.33 25.99
N ASP A 224 6.78 -4.53 26.38
CA ASP A 224 7.52 -4.71 27.63
C ASP A 224 6.66 -4.43 28.87
#